data_AF-A0A6B1BKX1-F1
#
_entry.id   AF-A0A6B1BKX1-F1
#
_cell.length_a   1.000
_cell.length_b   1.000
_cell.length_c   1.000
_cell.angle_alpha   90.00
_cell.angle_beta   90.00
_cell.angle_gamma   90.00
#
_symmetry.space_group_name_H-M   'P 1'
#
loop_
_entity.id
_entity.type
_entity.pdbx_description
1 polymer ?
#
loop_
_entity_poly.entity_id
_entity_poly.type
_entity_poly.pdbx_seq_one_letter_code
_entity_poly.pdbx_strand_id
1 'polypeptide(L)'
;MTDRDKLLLYVDGNLSAEHAREIEARIAEDADLRAEYDLLRHVQRRLSQRPMAPSPGLWDGVQAQIGEEGLWNNLVWAGKRLVPLAAAAAVIFMVLIDNGDTEANTVSDYFDSQTEMVLSEVQADSLAIYPE
;
A
#
# COMPACT_ATOMS: atom_id res chain seq x y z
N MET A 1 -17.99 -18.04 9.37
CA MET A 1 -16.54 -18.20 9.53
C MET A 1 -16.10 -19.22 8.50
N THR A 2 -15.15 -18.88 7.64
CA THR A 2 -14.70 -19.78 6.56
C THR A 2 -13.74 -20.85 7.09
N ASP A 3 -13.51 -21.93 6.32
CA ASP A 3 -12.50 -22.95 6.66
C ASP A 3 -11.11 -22.32 6.79
N ARG A 4 -10.83 -21.27 6.00
CA ARG A 4 -9.59 -20.51 6.06
C ARG A 4 -9.43 -19.72 7.36
N ASP A 5 -10.50 -19.08 7.83
CA ASP A 5 -10.50 -18.36 9.12
C ASP A 5 -10.29 -19.34 10.28
N LYS A 6 -10.96 -20.51 10.22
CA LYS A 6 -10.77 -21.61 11.18
C LYS A 6 -9.32 -22.10 11.20
N LEU A 7 -8.70 -22.26 10.04
CA LEU A 7 -7.32 -22.71 9.91
C LEU A 7 -6.32 -21.73 10.54
N LEU A 8 -6.48 -20.42 10.31
CA LEU A 8 -5.64 -19.39 10.92
C LEU A 8 -5.74 -19.44 12.46
N LEU A 9 -6.97 -19.44 12.98
CA LEU A 9 -7.21 -19.54 14.43
C LEU A 9 -6.68 -20.85 15.03
N TYR A 10 -6.72 -21.94 14.28
CA TYR A 10 -6.17 -23.24 14.69
C TYR A 10 -4.64 -23.20 14.80
N VAL A 11 -3.95 -22.63 13.81
CA VAL A 11 -2.48 -22.50 13.82
C VAL A 11 -2.00 -21.60 14.97
N ASP A 12 -2.78 -20.58 15.31
CA ASP A 12 -2.52 -19.66 16.42
C ASP A 12 -2.93 -20.23 17.79
N GLY A 13 -3.63 -21.38 17.84
CA GLY A 13 -4.08 -22.01 19.08
C GLY A 13 -5.29 -21.33 19.74
N ASN A 14 -5.99 -20.45 19.03
CA ASN A 14 -7.14 -19.68 19.51
C ASN A 14 -8.49 -20.32 19.17
N LEU A 15 -8.48 -21.53 18.61
CA LEU A 15 -9.68 -22.24 18.20
C LEU A 15 -10.23 -23.12 19.33
N SER A 16 -11.55 -23.18 19.49
CA SER A 16 -12.18 -24.06 20.47
C SER A 16 -11.97 -25.54 20.13
N ALA A 17 -12.02 -26.42 21.13
CA ALA A 17 -11.77 -27.86 20.95
C ALA A 17 -12.78 -28.58 20.03
N GLU A 18 -13.97 -28.01 19.84
CA GLU A 18 -14.97 -28.52 18.91
C GLU A 18 -14.59 -28.18 17.47
N HIS A 19 -14.35 -26.90 17.18
CA HIS A 19 -13.93 -26.43 15.86
C HIS A 19 -12.54 -26.94 15.46
N ALA A 20 -11.64 -27.20 16.42
CA ALA A 20 -10.35 -27.84 16.18
C ALA A 20 -10.51 -29.24 15.59
N ARG A 21 -11.44 -30.04 16.13
CA ARG A 21 -11.72 -31.38 15.58
C ARG A 21 -12.34 -31.33 14.20
N GLU A 22 -13.21 -30.35 13.95
CA GLU A 22 -13.78 -30.14 12.61
C GLU A 22 -12.70 -29.81 11.59
N ILE A 23 -11.81 -28.85 11.88
CA ILE A 23 -10.78 -28.45 10.91
C ILE A 23 -9.73 -29.54 10.71
N GLU A 24 -9.41 -30.33 11.74
CA GLU A 24 -8.53 -31.50 11.63
C GLU A 24 -9.11 -32.57 10.69
N ALA A 25 -10.41 -32.84 10.78
CA ALA A 25 -11.09 -33.74 9.84
C ALA A 25 -11.04 -33.17 8.41
N ARG A 26 -11.27 -31.86 8.25
CA ARG A 26 -11.21 -31.19 6.94
C ARG A 26 -9.79 -31.21 6.34
N ILE A 27 -8.74 -30.99 7.12
CA ILE A 27 -7.34 -31.11 6.69
C ILE A 27 -7.00 -32.55 6.25
N ALA A 28 -7.65 -33.55 6.86
CA ALA A 28 -7.47 -34.96 6.48
C ALA A 28 -8.15 -35.32 5.15
N GLU A 29 -9.21 -34.62 4.78
CA GLU A 29 -10.00 -34.88 3.57
C GLU A 29 -9.59 -34.00 2.37
N ASP A 30 -9.18 -32.77 2.62
CA ASP A 30 -8.91 -31.74 1.61
C ASP A 30 -7.40 -31.52 1.41
N ALA A 31 -6.91 -31.81 0.20
CA ALA A 31 -5.50 -31.69 -0.15
C ALA A 31 -5.03 -30.22 -0.23
N ASP A 32 -5.89 -29.31 -0.66
CA ASP A 32 -5.55 -27.89 -0.78
C ASP A 32 -5.46 -27.26 0.62
N LEU A 33 -6.42 -27.60 1.48
CA LEU A 33 -6.42 -27.17 2.88
C LEU A 33 -5.20 -27.69 3.65
N ARG A 34 -4.78 -28.93 3.37
CA ARG A 34 -3.55 -29.51 3.92
C ARG A 34 -2.31 -28.76 3.46
N ALA A 35 -2.21 -28.43 2.17
CA ALA A 35 -1.09 -27.67 1.64
C ALA A 35 -1.01 -26.27 2.28
N GLU A 36 -2.14 -25.60 2.50
CA GLU A 36 -2.19 -24.31 3.20
C GLU A 36 -1.77 -24.46 4.68
N TYR A 37 -2.24 -25.50 5.38
CA TYR A 37 -1.81 -25.80 6.75
C TYR A 37 -0.29 -25.99 6.86
N ASP A 38 0.28 -26.80 5.97
CA ASP A 38 1.72 -27.09 5.96
C ASP A 38 2.54 -25.84 5.69
N LEU A 39 2.08 -24.98 4.78
CA LEU A 39 2.69 -23.67 4.51
C LEU A 39 2.66 -22.78 5.75
N LEU A 40 1.51 -22.65 6.40
CA LEU A 40 1.36 -21.82 7.61
C LEU A 40 2.27 -22.32 8.74
N ARG A 41 2.32 -23.63 8.98
CA ARG A 41 3.24 -24.23 9.96
C ARG A 41 4.70 -24.04 9.61
N HIS A 42 5.05 -24.12 8.32
CA HIS A 42 6.41 -23.86 7.86
C HIS A 42 6.82 -22.41 8.14
N VAL A 43 5.97 -21.44 7.79
CA VAL A 43 6.21 -20.01 8.05
C VAL A 43 6.32 -19.74 9.55
N GLN A 44 5.40 -20.25 10.36
CA GLN A 44 5.42 -20.09 11.81
C GLN A 44 6.75 -20.59 12.39
N ARG A 45 7.21 -21.79 11.99
CA ARG A 45 8.49 -22.35 12.43
C ARG A 45 9.68 -21.46 12.05
N ARG A 46 9.69 -20.92 10.83
CA ARG A 46 10.72 -20.00 10.36
C ARG A 46 10.73 -18.69 11.13
N LEU A 47 9.56 -18.17 11.51
CA LEU A 47 9.44 -16.98 12.34
C LEU A 47 9.89 -17.24 13.78
N SER A 48 9.56 -18.41 14.35
CA SER A 48 10.00 -18.80 15.70
C SER A 48 11.52 -18.97 15.82
N GLN A 49 12.21 -19.23 14.71
CA GLN A 49 13.67 -19.34 14.65
C GLN A 49 14.39 -17.99 14.57
N ARG A 50 13.66 -16.87 14.50
CA ARG A 50 14.29 -15.54 14.44
C ARG A 50 14.83 -15.13 15.82
N PRO A 51 15.96 -14.42 15.86
CA PRO A 51 16.44 -13.84 17.10
C PRO A 51 15.40 -12.86 17.65
N MET A 52 15.11 -12.99 18.95
CA MET A 52 14.07 -12.21 19.64
C MET A 52 14.38 -10.71 19.70
N ALA A 53 15.64 -10.33 19.44
CA ALA A 53 16.06 -8.96 19.28
C ALA A 53 16.84 -8.79 17.97
N PRO A 54 16.62 -7.70 17.22
CA PRO A 54 17.50 -7.33 16.11
C PRO A 54 18.93 -7.14 16.64
N SER A 55 19.93 -7.43 15.82
CA SER A 55 21.33 -7.19 16.22
C SER A 55 21.53 -5.70 16.55
N PRO A 56 22.31 -5.36 17.59
CA PRO A 56 22.67 -3.98 17.87
C PRO A 56 23.22 -3.31 16.60
N GLY A 57 22.72 -2.12 16.26
CA GLY A 57 23.12 -1.38 15.06
C GLY A 57 22.43 -1.78 13.75
N LEU A 58 21.53 -2.77 13.74
CA LEU A 58 20.74 -3.11 12.54
C LEU A 58 19.91 -1.93 12.07
N TRP A 59 19.23 -1.24 13.00
CA TRP A 59 18.42 -0.07 12.67
C TRP A 59 19.26 1.11 12.19
N ASP A 60 20.47 1.28 12.72
CA ASP A 60 21.40 2.31 12.28
C ASP A 60 21.85 2.05 10.83
N GLY A 61 22.10 0.79 10.48
CA GLY A 61 22.43 0.37 9.11
C GLY A 61 21.25 0.56 8.14
N VAL A 62 20.02 0.20 8.56
CA VAL A 62 18.81 0.43 7.76
C VAL A 62 18.55 1.92 7.57
N GLN A 63 18.72 2.73 8.61
CA GLN A 63 18.54 4.18 8.55
C GLN A 63 19.59 4.85 7.68
N ALA A 64 20.85 4.41 7.76
CA ALA A 64 21.91 4.86 6.88
C ALA A 64 21.58 4.53 5.42
N GLN A 65 21.14 3.30 5.12
CA GLN A 65 20.81 2.88 3.76
C GLN A 65 19.57 3.57 3.17
N ILE A 66 18.54 3.84 3.98
CA ILE A 66 17.37 4.62 3.57
C ILE A 66 17.73 6.10 3.35
N GLY A 67 18.69 6.63 4.11
CA GLY A 67 19.17 8.00 3.96
C GLY A 67 20.10 8.22 2.77
N GLU A 68 20.83 7.19 2.34
CA GLU A 68 21.85 7.29 1.29
C GLU A 68 21.29 7.10 -0.13
N GLU A 69 20.23 6.31 -0.29
CA GLU A 69 19.61 6.12 -1.61
C GLU A 69 18.49 7.13 -1.81
N GLY A 70 18.52 7.84 -2.95
CA GLY A 70 17.59 8.88 -3.38
C GLY A 70 16.11 8.48 -3.53
N LEU A 71 15.55 7.78 -2.54
CA LEU A 71 14.16 7.44 -2.38
C LEU A 71 13.30 8.70 -2.46
N TRP A 72 13.70 9.79 -1.81
CA TRP A 72 13.00 11.07 -1.92
C TRP A 72 12.98 11.63 -3.35
N ASN A 73 14.10 11.55 -4.08
CA ASN A 73 14.13 12.01 -5.48
C ASN A 73 13.28 11.13 -6.40
N ASN A 74 13.30 9.81 -6.19
CA ASN A 74 12.49 8.87 -6.96
C ASN A 74 10.99 8.92 -6.59
N LEU A 75 10.65 9.18 -5.33
CA LEU A 75 9.27 9.38 -4.85
C LEU A 75 8.70 10.71 -5.33
N VAL A 76 9.50 11.79 -5.33
CA VAL A 76 9.10 13.08 -5.92
C VAL A 76 8.92 12.96 -7.43
N TRP A 77 9.81 12.24 -8.12
CA TRP A 77 9.69 11.99 -9.55
C TRP A 77 8.49 11.09 -9.91
N ALA A 78 8.26 10.03 -9.14
CA ALA A 78 7.09 9.15 -9.29
C ALA A 78 5.79 9.89 -8.94
N GLY A 79 5.78 10.71 -7.89
CA GLY A 79 4.67 11.56 -7.50
C GLY A 79 4.31 12.56 -8.60
N LYS A 80 5.30 13.27 -9.16
CA LYS A 80 5.10 14.21 -10.28
C LYS A 80 4.46 13.56 -11.52
N ARG A 81 4.73 12.27 -11.77
CA ARG A 81 4.11 11.52 -12.88
C ARG A 81 2.74 10.92 -12.55
N LEU A 82 2.46 10.65 -11.29
CA LEU A 82 1.20 10.04 -10.85
C LEU A 82 0.10 11.07 -10.56
N VAL A 83 0.44 12.32 -10.22
CA VAL A 83 -0.51 13.42 -10.05
C VAL A 83 -1.44 13.60 -11.27
N PRO A 84 -0.97 13.70 -12.52
CA PRO A 84 -1.87 13.84 -13.66
C PRO A 84 -2.75 12.61 -13.89
N LEU A 85 -2.28 11.41 -13.53
CA LEU A 85 -3.06 10.18 -13.66
C LEU A 85 -4.14 10.08 -12.57
N ALA A 86 -3.82 10.50 -11.34
CA ALA A 86 -4.76 10.59 -10.23
C ALA A 86 -5.80 11.68 -10.48
N ALA A 87 -5.42 12.82 -11.07
CA ALA A 87 -6.35 13.86 -11.50
C ALA A 87 -7.31 13.32 -12.60
N ALA A 88 -6.80 12.60 -13.59
CA ALA A 88 -7.63 11.97 -14.61
C ALA A 88 -8.59 10.92 -14.00
N ALA A 89 -8.11 10.10 -13.06
CA ALA A 89 -8.95 9.14 -12.35
C ALA A 89 -10.01 9.81 -11.48
N ALA A 90 -9.69 10.93 -10.83
CA ALA A 90 -10.63 11.73 -10.05
C ALA A 90 -11.69 12.38 -10.94
N VAL A 91 -11.34 12.88 -12.13
CA VAL A 91 -12.30 13.40 -13.12
C VAL A 91 -13.22 12.28 -13.60
N ILE A 92 -12.69 11.08 -13.90
CA ILE A 92 -13.52 9.92 -14.27
C ILE A 92 -14.45 9.53 -13.13
N PHE A 93 -13.96 9.49 -11.88
CA PHE A 93 -14.79 9.25 -10.71
C PHE A 93 -15.86 10.32 -10.52
N MET A 94 -15.52 11.58 -10.74
CA MET A 94 -16.44 12.70 -10.61
C MET A 94 -17.50 12.66 -11.70
N VAL A 95 -17.16 12.36 -12.96
CA VAL A 95 -18.13 12.14 -14.06
C VAL A 95 -19.03 10.91 -13.80
N LEU A 96 -18.49 9.86 -13.19
CA LEU A 96 -19.28 8.67 -12.82
C LEU A 96 -20.23 8.93 -11.64
N ILE A 97 -19.85 9.83 -10.73
CA ILE A 97 -20.66 10.25 -9.57
C ILE A 97 -21.67 11.35 -9.97
N ASP A 98 -21.30 12.23 -10.90
CA ASP A 98 -22.03 13.44 -11.32
C ASP A 98 -22.89 13.22 -12.59
N ASN A 99 -23.53 12.05 -12.69
CA ASN A 99 -24.64 11.83 -13.63
C ASN A 99 -25.93 12.56 -13.17
N GLY A 100 -25.79 13.77 -12.65
CA GLY A 100 -26.84 14.58 -12.05
C GLY A 100 -26.59 16.07 -12.29
N ASP A 101 -26.76 16.49 -13.55
CA ASP A 101 -27.05 17.88 -13.94
C ASP A 101 -26.15 18.98 -13.37
N THR A 102 -24.91 19.15 -13.84
CA THR A 102 -24.28 20.48 -13.81
C THR A 102 -23.35 20.72 -15.01
N GLU A 103 -23.49 21.91 -15.59
CA GLU A 103 -23.02 22.33 -16.92
C GLU A 103 -21.50 22.24 -17.13
N ALA A 104 -21.12 21.81 -18.34
CA ALA A 104 -19.78 21.50 -18.84
C ALA A 104 -18.74 22.67 -18.84
N ASN A 105 -19.05 23.81 -18.23
CA ASN A 105 -18.16 24.99 -18.21
C ASN A 105 -17.19 25.02 -17.02
N THR A 106 -17.39 24.20 -15.98
CA THR A 106 -16.54 24.20 -14.78
C THR A 106 -15.18 23.53 -14.98
N VAL A 107 -15.09 22.58 -15.92
CA VAL A 107 -13.89 21.76 -16.14
C VAL A 107 -12.80 22.57 -16.85
N SER A 108 -13.14 23.37 -17.86
CA SER A 108 -12.17 24.23 -18.56
C SER A 108 -11.58 25.28 -17.63
N ASP A 109 -12.43 25.93 -16.83
CA ASP A 109 -12.02 26.96 -15.87
C ASP A 109 -11.13 26.40 -14.75
N TYR A 110 -11.36 25.14 -14.34
CA TYR A 110 -10.51 24.46 -13.37
C TYR A 110 -9.12 24.16 -13.93
N PHE A 111 -9.03 23.67 -15.18
CA PHE A 111 -7.74 23.40 -15.81
C PHE A 111 -6.95 24.69 -16.09
N ASP A 112 -7.59 25.77 -16.53
CA ASP A 112 -6.92 27.05 -16.74
C ASP A 112 -6.41 27.66 -15.43
N SER A 113 -7.21 27.64 -14.36
CA SER A 113 -6.78 28.16 -13.04
C SER A 113 -5.64 27.36 -12.40
N GLN A 114 -5.66 26.03 -12.51
CA GLN A 114 -4.56 25.18 -12.01
C GLN A 114 -3.28 25.37 -12.83
N THR A 115 -3.41 25.60 -14.13
CA THR A 115 -2.26 25.80 -15.02
C THR A 115 -1.61 27.17 -14.79
N GLU A 116 -2.39 28.23 -14.60
CA GLU A 116 -1.86 29.56 -14.23
C GLU A 116 -1.20 29.58 -12.85
N MET A 117 -1.78 28.90 -11.86
CA MET A 117 -1.22 28.85 -10.50
C MET A 117 0.14 28.16 -10.48
N VAL A 118 0.26 27.02 -11.17
CA VAL A 118 1.53 26.28 -11.27
C VAL A 118 2.57 27.04 -12.10
N LEU A 119 2.16 27.70 -13.19
CA LEU A 119 3.09 28.48 -14.02
C LEU A 119 3.60 29.74 -13.30
N SER A 120 2.75 30.42 -12.54
CA SER A 120 3.16 31.60 -11.75
C SER A 120 4.10 31.24 -10.60
N GLU A 121 3.90 30.10 -9.94
CA GLU A 121 4.78 29.61 -8.87
C GLU A 121 6.14 29.15 -9.43
N VAL A 122 6.17 28.50 -10.59
CA VAL A 122 7.41 28.12 -11.30
C VAL A 122 8.19 29.35 -11.78
N GLN A 123 7.51 30.41 -12.22
CA GLN A 123 8.17 31.62 -12.71
C GLN A 123 8.74 32.47 -11.57
N ALA A 124 8.04 32.53 -10.43
CA ALA A 124 8.53 33.19 -9.21
C ALA A 124 9.78 32.51 -8.63
N ASP A 125 9.83 31.17 -8.64
CA ASP A 125 10.97 30.40 -8.14
C ASP A 125 12.18 30.47 -9.09
N SER A 126 11.95 30.66 -10.39
CA SER A 126 13.02 30.84 -11.39
C SER A 126 13.74 32.20 -11.31
N LEU A 127 13.09 33.22 -10.76
CA LEU A 127 13.66 34.58 -10.60
C LEU A 127 14.37 34.78 -9.25
N ALA A 128 14.17 33.89 -8.27
CA ALA A 128 14.86 33.94 -6.99
C ALA A 128 16.29 33.35 -7.01
N ILE A 129 16.71 32.74 -8.13
CA ILE A 129 17.98 32.00 -8.27
C ILE A 129 19.09 32.82 -8.96
N TYR A 130 18.82 34.05 -9.43
CA TYR A 130 19.86 34.98 -9.92
C TYR A 130 19.73 36.38 -9.31
N PRO A 131 20.41 36.67 -8.18
CA PRO A 131 20.74 38.05 -7.85
C PRO A 131 21.91 38.51 -8.73
N GLU A 132 21.74 39.59 -9.49
CA GLU A 132 22.87 40.45 -9.89
C GLU A 132 23.42 41.21 -8.68
#